data_AF-A0AAD5ENU8-F1
#
_entry.id   AF-A0AAD5ENU8-F1
#
_cell.length_a   1.000
_cell.length_b   1.000
_cell.length_c   1.000
_cell.angle_alpha   90.00
_cell.angle_beta   90.00
_cell.angle_gamma   90.00
#
_symmetry.space_group_name_H-M   'P 1'
#
loop_
_entity.id
_entity.type
_entity.pdbx_description
1 polymer ?
#
loop_
_entity_poly.entity_id
_entity_poly.type
_entity_poly.pdbx_seq_one_letter_code
_entity_poly.pdbx_strand_id
1 'polypeptide(L)'
;MPRKCRNRRRGGSTHDAPNERPTEARSLMVNLKVRPGALAVILSVPDPTPITVNADVPASIAPQDNAPPIADIQEPLTAHESLRREMAKLHLDYVNNSLEQLETNLVDLARIRDEAVDKATNYQAAYDWQHMELGTAVKRAFEARISTLEHQPNDDLSVSSTKTSITNKLKSVHVWGQEVRKAAQDVTTAESGMAIISKQKKECQKSRDNILKSL
;
A
#
# COMPACT_ATOMS: atom_id res chain seq x y z
N MET A 1 -52.04 47.29 4.60
CA MET A 1 -52.65 46.91 3.29
C MET A 1 -51.65 46.03 2.53
N PRO A 2 -51.96 44.74 2.26
CA PRO A 2 -51.02 43.78 1.65
C PRO A 2 -51.30 43.55 0.16
N ARG A 3 -50.26 43.43 -0.67
CA ARG A 3 -50.28 42.93 -2.07
C ARG A 3 -48.87 42.45 -2.43
N LYS A 4 -48.59 41.32 -3.09
CA LYS A 4 -49.36 40.21 -3.66
C LYS A 4 -48.30 39.16 -4.06
N CYS A 5 -48.51 37.88 -3.74
CA CYS A 5 -47.71 36.77 -4.26
C CYS A 5 -47.77 36.73 -5.80
N ARG A 6 -46.67 36.34 -6.46
CA ARG A 6 -46.70 35.88 -7.84
C ARG A 6 -45.90 34.58 -8.01
N ASN A 7 -46.64 33.48 -7.99
CA ASN A 7 -46.20 32.19 -8.52
C ASN A 7 -45.97 32.30 -10.03
N ARG A 8 -44.84 31.75 -10.52
CA ARG A 8 -44.72 31.21 -11.88
C ARG A 8 -44.24 29.77 -11.79
N ARG A 9 -45.18 28.84 -11.98
CA ARG A 9 -44.93 27.50 -12.51
C ARG A 9 -45.25 27.51 -14.01
N ARG A 10 -44.41 26.86 -14.81
CA ARG A 10 -44.66 26.14 -16.07
C ARG A 10 -43.30 25.55 -16.46
N GLY A 11 -43.11 24.24 -16.34
CA GLY A 11 -43.41 23.24 -17.38
C GLY A 11 -42.07 22.93 -18.07
N GLY A 12 -41.50 21.72 -18.01
CA GLY A 12 -42.10 20.45 -18.36
C GLY A 12 -41.87 20.21 -19.85
N SER A 13 -40.71 19.66 -20.22
CA SER A 13 -40.52 18.96 -21.50
C SER A 13 -39.43 17.90 -21.34
N THR A 14 -39.83 16.69 -21.67
CA THR A 14 -39.05 15.47 -21.83
C THR A 14 -38.09 15.61 -23.01
N HIS A 15 -36.83 15.25 -22.80
CA HIS A 15 -35.95 14.77 -23.86
C HIS A 15 -35.16 13.58 -23.32
N ASP A 16 -35.26 12.50 -24.08
CA ASP A 16 -34.55 11.25 -23.92
C ASP A 16 -33.05 11.46 -23.73
N ALA A 17 -32.49 10.86 -22.67
CA ALA A 17 -31.07 10.59 -22.57
C ALA A 17 -30.85 9.11 -22.94
N PRO A 18 -29.95 8.81 -23.90
CA PRO A 18 -29.78 7.47 -24.42
C PRO A 18 -29.15 6.55 -23.37
N ASN A 19 -29.65 5.33 -23.40
CA ASN A 19 -29.14 4.15 -22.75
C ASN A 19 -27.73 3.82 -23.29
N GLU A 20 -26.69 4.30 -22.62
CA GLU A 20 -25.32 3.84 -22.82
C GLU A 20 -24.91 2.94 -21.65
N ARG A 21 -24.72 1.66 -21.96
CA ARG A 21 -24.06 0.68 -21.08
C ARG A 21 -22.63 1.14 -20.81
N PRO A 22 -22.14 1.13 -19.56
CA PRO A 22 -20.72 0.96 -19.34
C PRO A 22 -20.43 -0.54 -19.42
N THR A 23 -19.98 -1.00 -20.59
CA THR A 23 -19.14 -2.20 -20.68
C THR A 23 -17.73 -1.78 -20.26
N GLU A 24 -17.52 -1.65 -18.95
CA GLU A 24 -16.18 -1.49 -18.39
C GLU A 24 -15.85 -2.73 -17.58
N ALA A 25 -14.76 -3.38 -18.01
CA ALA A 25 -14.14 -4.47 -17.30
C ALA A 25 -13.94 -4.04 -15.85
N ARG A 26 -14.68 -4.68 -14.94
CA ARG A 26 -14.45 -4.56 -13.50
C ARG A 26 -13.03 -5.04 -13.22
N SER A 27 -12.10 -4.12 -13.09
CA SER A 27 -10.87 -4.36 -12.37
C SER A 27 -11.29 -4.74 -10.94
N LEU A 28 -11.18 -6.02 -10.63
CA LEU A 28 -11.26 -6.52 -9.27
C LEU A 28 -10.05 -5.96 -8.51
N MET A 29 -10.17 -4.72 -8.02
CA MET A 29 -9.30 -4.23 -6.96
C MET A 29 -9.58 -5.06 -5.71
N VAL A 30 -8.87 -6.18 -5.59
CA VAL A 30 -8.82 -6.94 -4.36
C VAL A 30 -8.02 -6.08 -3.38
N ASN A 31 -8.73 -5.33 -2.53
CA ASN A 31 -8.16 -4.72 -1.32
C ASN A 31 -7.76 -5.83 -0.35
N LEU A 32 -6.67 -6.52 -0.65
CA LEU A 32 -6.04 -7.48 0.24
C LEU A 32 -5.42 -6.68 1.38
N LYS A 33 -6.22 -6.50 2.45
CA LYS A 33 -5.74 -6.02 3.74
C LYS A 33 -4.91 -7.14 4.38
N VAL A 34 -3.71 -7.36 3.84
CA VAL A 34 -2.81 -8.43 4.28
C VAL A 34 -2.26 -8.03 5.65
N ARG A 35 -2.71 -8.73 6.70
CA ARG A 35 -2.07 -8.65 8.02
C ARG A 35 -0.64 -9.19 7.91
N PRO A 36 0.34 -8.67 8.68
CA PRO A 36 1.76 -9.07 8.57
C PRO A 36 2.01 -10.59 8.63
N GLY A 37 1.14 -11.35 9.30
CA GLY A 37 1.26 -12.83 9.35
C GLY A 37 0.98 -13.56 8.03
N ALA A 38 0.30 -12.94 7.07
CA ALA A 38 -0.03 -13.56 5.78
C ALA A 38 1.07 -13.39 4.71
N LEU A 39 2.09 -12.56 4.96
CA LEU A 39 3.30 -12.49 4.13
C LEU A 39 4.21 -13.72 4.29
N ALA A 40 4.02 -14.52 5.36
CA ALA A 40 4.83 -15.70 5.61
C ALA A 40 4.37 -16.96 4.84
N VAL A 41 3.20 -16.94 4.17
CA VAL A 41 2.64 -18.12 3.49
C VAL A 41 3.04 -18.20 2.01
N ILE A 42 3.63 -17.15 1.44
CA ILE A 42 4.26 -17.18 0.11
C ILE A 42 5.75 -17.57 0.21
N LEU A 43 6.13 -18.32 1.26
CA LEU A 43 7.52 -18.73 1.52
C LEU A 43 7.83 -20.19 1.17
N SER A 44 6.91 -20.92 0.55
CA SER A 44 7.20 -22.28 0.09
C SER A 44 7.54 -22.27 -1.40
N VAL A 45 8.76 -21.86 -1.72
CA VAL A 45 9.43 -22.37 -2.92
C VAL A 45 9.72 -23.84 -2.61
N PRO A 46 9.21 -24.83 -3.37
CA PRO A 46 9.70 -26.19 -3.21
C PRO A 46 11.18 -26.19 -3.60
N ASP A 47 12.05 -26.56 -2.66
CA ASP A 47 13.46 -26.84 -2.94
C ASP A 47 13.55 -27.80 -4.13
N PRO A 48 14.46 -27.57 -5.10
CA PRO A 48 14.73 -28.57 -6.12
C PRO A 48 15.34 -29.79 -5.43
N THR A 49 14.57 -30.89 -5.40
CA THR A 49 15.02 -32.18 -4.92
C THR A 49 16.33 -32.56 -5.61
N PRO A 50 17.44 -32.79 -4.87
CA PRO A 50 18.66 -33.30 -5.48
C PRO A 50 18.38 -34.73 -5.96
N ILE A 51 18.47 -34.96 -7.26
CA ILE A 51 18.49 -36.32 -7.81
C ILE A 51 19.87 -36.89 -7.47
N THR A 52 19.99 -37.53 -6.31
CA THR A 52 21.08 -38.45 -6.02
C THR A 52 20.88 -39.69 -6.88
N VAL A 53 21.63 -39.78 -7.98
CA VAL A 53 21.77 -41.03 -8.73
C VAL A 53 22.58 -41.97 -7.83
N ASN A 54 21.88 -42.85 -7.12
CA ASN A 54 22.51 -44.01 -6.49
C ASN A 54 23.01 -44.92 -7.63
N ALA A 55 24.31 -44.86 -7.90
CA ALA A 55 25.00 -45.87 -8.68
C ALA A 55 25.16 -47.12 -7.83
N ASP A 56 24.06 -47.86 -7.63
CA ASP A 56 24.16 -49.27 -7.23
C ASP A 56 24.54 -50.06 -8.49
N VAL A 57 25.82 -50.41 -8.56
CA VAL A 57 26.37 -51.31 -9.58
C VAL A 57 26.24 -52.73 -9.04
N PRO A 58 25.41 -53.62 -9.63
CA PRO A 58 25.68 -55.04 -9.58
C PRO A 58 26.66 -55.39 -10.70
N ALA A 59 27.70 -56.11 -10.31
CA ALA A 59 28.77 -56.58 -11.15
C ALA A 59 28.31 -57.50 -12.29
N SER A 60 29.08 -57.43 -13.39
CA SER A 60 29.41 -58.51 -14.33
C SER A 60 28.31 -59.05 -15.25
N ILE A 61 28.37 -58.64 -16.53
CA ILE A 61 27.95 -59.47 -17.67
C ILE A 61 29.02 -59.33 -18.78
N ALA A 62 29.45 -60.48 -19.31
CA ALA A 62 30.51 -60.70 -20.29
C ALA A 62 30.26 -59.99 -21.66
N PRO A 63 31.29 -59.83 -22.53
CA PRO A 63 31.16 -59.03 -23.74
C PRO A 63 30.35 -59.80 -24.79
N GLN A 64 29.17 -59.29 -25.14
CA GLN A 64 28.51 -59.66 -26.40
C GLN A 64 28.72 -58.58 -27.43
N ASP A 65 29.54 -58.95 -28.40
CA ASP A 65 29.77 -58.31 -29.68
C ASP A 65 28.46 -58.29 -30.47
N ASN A 66 27.89 -57.09 -30.66
CA ASN A 66 26.89 -56.66 -31.67
C ASN A 66 26.11 -55.45 -31.13
N ALA A 67 26.77 -54.28 -31.07
CA ALA A 67 26.05 -53.03 -30.85
C ALA A 67 25.46 -52.53 -32.19
N PRO A 68 24.15 -52.22 -32.27
CA PRO A 68 23.63 -51.41 -33.36
C PRO A 68 24.27 -50.01 -33.28
N PRO A 69 24.37 -49.27 -34.40
CA PRO A 69 25.08 -47.99 -34.44
C PRO A 69 24.48 -47.02 -33.42
N ILE A 70 25.36 -46.33 -32.68
CA ILE A 70 25.02 -45.26 -31.74
C ILE A 70 24.45 -44.08 -32.56
N ALA A 71 23.19 -44.16 -32.96
CA ALA A 71 22.47 -43.10 -33.65
C ALA A 71 21.27 -42.56 -32.83
N ASP A 72 20.78 -43.33 -31.86
CA ASP A 72 19.54 -43.00 -31.11
C ASP A 72 19.75 -42.27 -29.77
N ILE A 73 20.99 -41.90 -29.41
CA ILE A 73 21.25 -41.16 -28.15
C ILE A 73 21.21 -39.63 -28.37
N GLN A 74 21.33 -39.17 -29.62
CA GLN A 74 21.37 -37.74 -29.95
C GLN A 74 19.99 -37.06 -29.88
N GLU A 75 18.92 -37.75 -30.28
CA GLU A 75 17.54 -37.26 -30.19
C GLU A 75 17.05 -37.00 -28.76
N PRO A 76 17.21 -37.92 -27.79
CA PRO A 76 16.77 -37.68 -26.41
C PRO A 76 17.61 -36.61 -25.69
N LEU A 77 18.90 -36.46 -26.03
CA LEU A 77 19.77 -35.41 -25.49
C LEU A 77 19.35 -34.01 -25.99
N THR A 78 19.04 -33.88 -27.29
CA THR A 78 18.56 -32.61 -27.86
C THR A 78 17.16 -32.25 -27.37
N ALA A 79 16.27 -33.23 -27.18
CA ALA A 79 14.95 -33.01 -26.59
C ALA A 79 15.03 -32.57 -25.12
N HIS A 80 15.88 -33.20 -24.30
CA HIS A 80 16.09 -32.82 -22.90
C HIS A 80 16.70 -31.41 -22.77
N GLU A 81 17.60 -31.04 -23.66
CA GLU A 81 18.18 -29.70 -23.69
C GLU A 81 17.17 -28.64 -24.16
N SER A 82 16.31 -28.97 -25.12
CA SER A 82 15.19 -28.12 -25.54
C SER A 82 14.22 -27.86 -24.38
N LEU A 83 13.81 -28.91 -23.67
CA LEU A 83 12.92 -28.80 -22.51
C LEU A 83 13.54 -27.95 -21.39
N ARG A 84 14.84 -28.12 -21.12
CA ARG A 84 15.57 -27.30 -20.14
C ARG A 84 15.53 -25.81 -20.51
N ARG A 85 15.74 -25.48 -21.79
CA ARG A 85 15.69 -24.09 -22.28
C ARG A 85 14.28 -23.51 -22.21
N GLU A 86 13.25 -24.29 -22.57
CA GLU A 86 11.86 -23.84 -22.46
C GLU A 86 11.46 -23.58 -21.00
N MET A 87 11.83 -24.47 -20.08
CA MET A 87 11.58 -24.29 -18.65
C MET A 87 12.29 -23.04 -18.12
N ALA A 88 13.55 -22.82 -18.52
CA ALA A 88 14.30 -21.64 -18.13
C ALA A 88 13.71 -20.34 -18.70
N LYS A 89 13.18 -20.36 -19.92
CA LYS A 89 12.42 -19.22 -20.48
C LYS A 89 11.14 -18.94 -19.69
N LEU A 90 10.36 -19.96 -19.36
CA LEU A 90 9.15 -19.81 -18.56
C LEU A 90 9.44 -19.23 -17.16
N HIS A 91 10.49 -19.73 -16.50
CA HIS A 91 10.94 -19.19 -15.23
C HIS A 91 11.44 -17.73 -15.36
N LEU A 92 12.13 -17.41 -16.45
CA LEU A 92 12.60 -16.04 -16.71
C LEU A 92 11.42 -15.07 -16.89
N ASP A 93 10.40 -15.46 -17.65
CA ASP A 93 9.18 -14.67 -17.86
C ASP A 93 8.44 -14.43 -16.54
N TYR A 94 8.32 -15.46 -15.70
CA TYR A 94 7.73 -15.34 -14.37
C TYR A 94 8.49 -14.35 -13.47
N VAL A 95 9.83 -14.45 -13.46
CA VAL A 95 10.68 -13.56 -12.66
C VAL A 95 10.60 -12.12 -13.18
N ASN A 96 10.57 -11.90 -14.50
CA ASN A 96 10.43 -10.58 -15.10
C ASN A 96 9.09 -9.94 -14.74
N ASN A 97 7.97 -10.68 -14.87
CA ASN A 97 6.65 -10.19 -14.46
C ASN A 97 6.63 -9.85 -12.95
N SER A 98 7.25 -10.69 -12.12
CA SER A 98 7.38 -10.41 -10.68
C SER A 98 8.17 -9.13 -10.42
N LEU A 99 9.24 -8.87 -11.16
CA LEU A 99 10.03 -7.65 -11.05
C LEU A 99 9.22 -6.40 -11.44
N GLU A 100 8.43 -6.46 -12.51
CA GLU A 100 7.54 -5.37 -12.94
C GLU A 100 6.47 -5.06 -11.88
N GLN A 101 5.89 -6.10 -11.27
CA GLN A 101 4.93 -5.93 -10.17
C GLN A 101 5.57 -5.30 -8.94
N LEU A 102 6.77 -5.74 -8.56
CA LEU A 102 7.51 -5.16 -7.43
C LEU A 102 7.88 -3.71 -7.70
N GLU A 103 8.21 -3.34 -8.94
CA GLU A 103 8.44 -1.95 -9.34
C GLU A 103 7.19 -1.08 -9.22
N THR A 104 6.06 -1.58 -9.72
CA THR A 104 4.77 -0.90 -9.60
C THR A 104 4.42 -0.66 -8.12
N ASN A 105 4.57 -1.68 -7.28
CA ASN A 105 4.31 -1.56 -5.85
C ASN A 105 5.24 -0.55 -5.15
N LEU A 106 6.51 -0.44 -5.57
CA LEU A 106 7.43 0.58 -5.03
C LEU A 106 6.98 1.99 -5.38
N VAL A 107 6.51 2.21 -6.61
CA VAL A 107 5.97 3.50 -7.05
C VAL A 107 4.73 3.86 -6.25
N ASP A 108 3.81 2.92 -6.05
CA ASP A 108 2.60 3.15 -5.28
C ASP A 108 2.90 3.47 -3.80
N LEU A 109 3.82 2.74 -3.17
CA LEU A 109 4.24 3.02 -1.80
C LEU A 109 4.95 4.37 -1.67
N ALA A 110 5.76 4.76 -2.66
CA ALA A 110 6.40 6.07 -2.68
C ALA A 110 5.33 7.18 -2.76
N ARG A 111 4.32 7.02 -3.61
CA ARG A 111 3.19 7.95 -3.69
C ARG A 111 2.42 8.03 -2.36
N ILE A 112 2.12 6.89 -1.75
CA ILE A 112 1.42 6.85 -0.45
C ILE A 112 2.25 7.56 0.63
N ARG A 113 3.57 7.35 0.65
CA ARG A 113 4.47 8.04 1.57
C ARG A 113 4.41 9.55 1.34
N ASP A 114 4.52 10.01 0.11
CA ASP A 114 4.53 11.44 -0.21
C ASP A 114 3.19 12.10 0.18
N GLU A 115 2.06 11.45 -0.10
CA GLU A 115 0.75 11.91 0.37
C GLU A 115 0.64 11.94 1.91
N ALA A 116 1.26 10.99 2.61
CA ALA A 116 1.27 10.96 4.06
C ALA A 116 2.17 12.04 4.65
N VAL A 117 3.29 12.37 4.01
CA VAL A 117 4.17 13.50 4.37
C VAL A 117 3.43 14.82 4.20
N ASP A 118 2.74 15.01 3.08
CA ASP A 118 1.93 16.20 2.82
C ASP A 118 0.78 16.36 3.83
N LYS A 119 0.14 15.25 4.21
CA LYS A 119 -0.85 15.28 5.30
C LYS A 119 -0.21 15.64 6.64
N ALA A 120 0.94 15.06 6.96
CA ALA A 120 1.64 15.33 8.21
C ALA A 120 2.01 16.81 8.34
N THR A 121 2.53 17.44 7.28
CA THR A 121 2.88 18.87 7.30
C THR A 121 1.65 19.76 7.45
N ASN A 122 0.57 19.48 6.72
CA ASN A 122 -0.68 20.23 6.83
C ASN A 122 -1.33 20.08 8.21
N TYR A 123 -1.35 18.86 8.75
CA TYR A 123 -1.91 18.59 10.09
C TYR A 123 -1.06 19.20 11.19
N GLN A 124 0.27 19.24 11.03
CA GLN A 124 1.17 19.91 11.96
C GLN A 124 0.89 21.41 12.00
N ALA A 125 0.74 22.06 10.85
CA ALA A 125 0.38 23.48 10.80
C ALA A 125 -0.98 23.77 11.48
N ALA A 126 -1.98 22.92 11.24
CA ALA A 126 -3.29 23.04 11.90
C ALA A 126 -3.20 22.82 13.41
N TYR A 127 -2.42 21.83 13.86
CA TYR A 127 -2.17 21.56 15.26
C TYR A 127 -1.48 22.74 15.96
N ASP A 128 -0.44 23.31 15.35
CA ASP A 128 0.31 24.45 15.89
C ASP A 128 -0.58 25.69 16.01
N TRP A 129 -1.41 25.95 14.99
CA TRP A 129 -2.38 27.05 15.03
C TRP A 129 -3.39 26.88 16.18
N GLN A 130 -3.94 25.68 16.35
CA GLN A 130 -4.89 25.39 17.43
C GLN A 130 -4.24 25.49 18.81
N HIS A 131 -2.98 25.04 18.94
CA HIS A 131 -2.20 25.19 20.16
C HIS A 131 -1.97 26.65 20.52
N MET A 132 -1.60 27.48 19.53
CA MET A 132 -1.44 28.93 19.71
C MET A 132 -2.76 29.59 20.12
N GLU A 133 -3.87 29.24 19.46
CA GLU A 133 -5.18 29.77 19.81
C GLU A 133 -5.61 29.38 21.23
N LEU A 134 -5.36 28.14 21.65
CA LEU A 134 -5.63 27.68 23.01
C LEU A 134 -4.80 28.47 24.02
N GLY A 135 -3.49 28.61 23.78
CA GLY A 135 -2.61 29.39 24.65
C GLY A 135 -3.07 30.85 24.79
N THR A 136 -3.49 31.46 23.68
CA THR A 136 -4.04 32.82 23.67
C THR A 136 -5.36 32.90 24.45
N ALA A 137 -6.26 31.94 24.28
CA ALA A 137 -7.54 31.90 24.99
C ALA A 137 -7.33 31.73 26.51
N VAL A 138 -6.40 30.88 26.92
CA VAL A 138 -6.03 30.70 28.33
C VAL A 138 -5.44 31.98 28.89
N LYS A 139 -4.50 32.63 28.18
CA LYS A 139 -3.91 33.90 28.61
C LYS A 139 -4.96 35.00 28.81
N ARG A 140 -5.86 35.19 27.84
CA ARG A 140 -6.98 36.16 27.97
C ARG A 140 -7.90 35.83 29.13
N ALA A 141 -8.19 34.55 29.38
CA ALA A 141 -9.01 34.14 30.51
C ALA A 141 -8.36 34.49 31.86
N PHE A 142 -7.05 34.34 31.98
CA PHE A 142 -6.30 34.76 33.17
C PHE A 142 -6.25 36.29 33.31
N GLU A 143 -5.94 37.03 32.25
CA GLU A 143 -5.89 38.50 32.27
C GLU A 143 -7.25 39.11 32.64
N ALA A 144 -8.34 38.61 32.05
CA ALA A 144 -9.69 39.05 32.38
C ALA A 144 -10.00 38.82 33.87
N ARG A 145 -9.59 37.67 34.42
CA ARG A 145 -9.83 37.32 35.82
C ARG A 145 -8.99 38.14 36.80
N ILE A 146 -7.78 38.56 36.42
CA ILE A 146 -6.96 39.51 37.19
C ILE A 146 -7.61 40.90 37.16
N SER A 147 -8.21 41.29 36.02
CA SER A 147 -8.86 42.59 35.85
C SER A 147 -10.18 42.76 36.63
N THR A 148 -10.79 41.67 37.11
CA THR A 148 -12.10 41.67 37.79
C THR A 148 -12.01 41.13 39.22
N LEU A 149 -10.96 41.48 39.96
CA LEU A 149 -10.69 41.02 41.34
C LEU A 149 -11.87 41.20 42.33
N GLU A 150 -12.88 42.00 42.00
CA GLU A 150 -14.17 42.07 42.71
C GLU A 150 -15.25 41.28 41.96
N HIS A 151 -15.91 40.35 42.67
CA HIS A 151 -16.91 39.46 42.08
C HIS A 151 -18.17 40.23 41.67
N GLN A 152 -18.50 40.19 40.39
CA GLN A 152 -19.70 40.78 39.81
C GLN A 152 -20.74 39.68 39.51
N PRO A 153 -22.04 39.96 39.61
CA PRO A 153 -23.10 38.97 39.37
C PRO A 153 -23.13 38.40 37.94
N ASN A 154 -22.45 39.03 36.97
CA ASN A 154 -22.32 38.53 35.60
C ASN A 154 -21.10 37.60 35.39
N ASP A 155 -20.26 37.43 36.40
CA ASP A 155 -19.02 36.65 36.28
C ASP A 155 -19.28 35.17 36.00
N ASP A 156 -20.33 34.58 36.57
CA ASP A 156 -20.62 33.15 36.40
C ASP A 156 -20.93 32.78 34.94
N LEU A 157 -21.64 33.66 34.22
CA LEU A 157 -21.92 33.49 32.79
C LEU A 157 -20.65 33.65 31.94
N SER A 158 -19.80 34.62 32.29
CA SER A 158 -18.51 34.86 31.64
C SER A 158 -17.54 33.69 31.83
N VAL A 159 -17.47 33.14 33.04
CA VAL A 159 -16.65 31.97 33.40
C VAL A 159 -17.14 30.71 32.67
N SER A 160 -18.46 30.48 32.60
CA SER A 160 -19.04 29.34 31.89
C SER A 160 -18.78 29.39 30.38
N SER A 161 -18.94 30.57 29.76
CA SER A 161 -18.64 30.80 28.35
C SER A 161 -17.15 30.57 28.05
N THR A 162 -16.28 31.15 28.88
CA THR A 162 -14.81 31.02 28.76
C THR A 162 -14.37 29.57 28.91
N LYS A 163 -14.92 28.85 29.90
CA LYS A 163 -14.66 27.41 30.11
C LYS A 163 -15.09 26.59 28.89
N THR A 164 -16.26 26.88 28.32
CA THR A 164 -16.77 26.19 27.13
C THR A 164 -15.85 26.43 25.92
N SER A 165 -15.44 27.68 25.70
CA SER A 165 -14.51 28.06 24.63
C SER A 165 -13.16 27.35 24.75
N ILE A 166 -12.54 27.37 25.95
CA ILE A 166 -11.27 26.67 26.21
C ILE A 166 -11.41 25.16 26.01
N THR A 167 -12.51 24.57 26.48
CA THR A 167 -12.78 23.13 26.32
C THR A 167 -12.91 22.75 24.84
N ASN A 168 -13.57 23.57 24.03
CA ASN A 168 -13.67 23.31 22.60
C ASN A 168 -12.31 23.39 21.90
N LYS A 169 -11.47 24.37 22.24
CA LYS A 169 -10.10 24.47 21.71
C LYS A 169 -9.21 23.29 22.14
N LEU A 170 -9.33 22.83 23.38
CA LEU A 170 -8.67 21.61 23.86
C LEU A 170 -9.06 20.36 23.05
N LYS A 171 -10.35 20.21 22.73
CA LYS A 171 -10.83 19.12 21.86
C LYS A 171 -10.23 19.22 20.46
N SER A 172 -10.21 20.42 19.88
CA SER A 172 -9.59 20.66 18.56
C SER A 172 -8.11 20.29 18.56
N VAL A 173 -7.34 20.77 19.54
CA VAL A 173 -5.93 20.40 19.73
C VAL A 173 -5.76 18.88 19.83
N HIS A 174 -6.61 18.19 20.60
CA HIS A 174 -6.53 16.75 20.76
C HIS A 174 -6.75 16.00 19.44
N VAL A 175 -7.77 16.39 18.66
CA VAL A 175 -8.08 15.80 17.35
C VAL A 175 -6.92 16.00 16.39
N TRP A 176 -6.42 17.22 16.23
CA TRP A 176 -5.31 17.49 15.31
C TRP A 176 -4.02 16.78 15.75
N GLY A 177 -3.76 16.68 17.05
CA GLY A 177 -2.62 15.91 17.56
C GLY A 177 -2.74 14.40 17.26
N GLN A 178 -3.95 13.85 17.20
CA GLN A 178 -4.17 12.47 16.75
C GLN A 178 -3.89 12.32 15.25
N GLU A 179 -4.38 13.25 14.42
CA GLU A 179 -4.18 13.22 12.98
C GLU A 179 -2.69 13.34 12.60
N VAL A 180 -1.91 14.18 13.29
CA VAL A 180 -0.45 14.27 13.11
C VAL A 180 0.22 12.91 13.39
N ARG A 181 -0.10 12.29 14.54
CA ARG A 181 0.48 10.99 14.90
C ARG A 181 0.12 9.89 13.91
N LYS A 182 -1.11 9.89 13.43
CA LYS A 182 -1.58 8.93 12.42
C LYS A 182 -0.83 9.11 11.10
N ALA A 183 -0.70 10.34 10.61
CA ALA A 183 0.04 10.62 9.38
C ALA A 183 1.52 10.19 9.51
N ALA A 184 2.17 10.44 10.65
CA ALA A 184 3.53 9.97 10.90
C ALA A 184 3.65 8.43 10.90
N GLN A 185 2.65 7.74 11.44
CA GLN A 185 2.58 6.28 11.38
C GLN A 185 2.38 5.76 9.95
N ASP A 186 1.57 6.44 9.14
CA ASP A 186 1.36 6.11 7.73
C ASP A 186 2.66 6.25 6.93
N VAL A 187 3.44 7.33 7.15
CA VAL A 187 4.78 7.50 6.55
C VAL A 187 5.69 6.33 6.93
N THR A 188 5.80 6.02 8.21
CA THR A 188 6.67 4.94 8.72
C THR A 188 6.27 3.58 8.12
N THR A 189 4.97 3.35 7.96
CA THR A 189 4.43 2.12 7.36
C THR A 189 4.80 2.00 5.89
N ALA A 190 4.66 3.09 5.13
CA ALA A 190 5.03 3.13 3.72
C ALA A 190 6.54 2.91 3.53
N GLU A 191 7.39 3.57 4.32
CA GLU A 191 8.84 3.40 4.29
C GLU A 191 9.28 1.95 4.59
N SER A 192 8.68 1.33 5.61
CA SER A 192 8.92 -0.08 5.94
C SER A 192 8.52 -1.00 4.77
N GLY A 193 7.35 -0.75 4.17
CA GLY A 193 6.91 -1.47 2.97
C GLY A 193 7.89 -1.33 1.81
N MET A 194 8.37 -0.11 1.54
CA MET A 194 9.36 0.14 0.48
C MET A 194 10.66 -0.62 0.73
N ALA A 195 11.14 -0.68 1.97
CA ALA A 195 12.36 -1.41 2.32
C ALA A 195 12.20 -2.93 2.07
N ILE A 196 11.07 -3.51 2.45
CA ILE A 196 10.76 -4.93 2.24
C ILE A 196 10.70 -5.26 0.75
N ILE A 197 9.92 -4.49 -0.03
CA ILE A 197 9.76 -4.72 -1.47
C ILE A 197 11.08 -4.50 -2.20
N SER A 198 11.88 -3.51 -1.79
CA SER A 198 13.21 -3.29 -2.36
C SER A 198 14.14 -4.47 -2.13
N LYS A 199 14.05 -5.13 -0.96
CA LYS A 199 14.81 -6.36 -0.69
C LYS A 199 14.35 -7.50 -1.58
N GLN A 200 13.04 -7.73 -1.70
CA GLN A 200 12.46 -8.75 -2.58
C GLN A 200 12.87 -8.53 -4.04
N LYS A 201 12.83 -7.28 -4.52
CA LYS A 201 13.27 -6.92 -5.87
C LYS A 201 14.72 -7.32 -6.12
N LYS A 202 15.62 -7.07 -5.17
CA LYS A 202 17.04 -7.49 -5.27
C LYS A 202 17.19 -9.01 -5.32
N GLU A 203 16.38 -9.76 -4.57
CA GLU A 203 16.39 -11.23 -4.58
C GLU A 203 15.87 -11.76 -5.92
N CYS A 204 14.78 -11.21 -6.45
CA CYS A 204 14.27 -11.55 -7.78
C CYS A 204 15.28 -11.23 -8.89
N GLN A 205 15.99 -10.09 -8.81
CA GLN A 205 17.05 -9.73 -9.75
C GLN A 205 18.19 -10.76 -9.73
N LYS A 206 18.63 -11.20 -8.55
CA LYS A 206 19.64 -12.27 -8.43
C LYS A 206 19.17 -13.58 -9.05
N SER A 207 17.90 -13.96 -8.82
CA SER A 207 17.32 -15.16 -9.42
C SER A 207 17.32 -15.09 -10.96
N ARG A 208 16.86 -13.96 -11.51
CA ARG A 208 16.89 -13.68 -12.95
C ARG A 208 18.29 -13.83 -13.53
N ASP A 209 19.28 -13.18 -12.90
CA ASP A 209 20.65 -13.18 -13.38
C ASP A 209 21.29 -14.58 -13.30
N ASN A 210 20.88 -15.41 -12.32
CA ASN A 210 21.32 -16.81 -12.22
C ASN A 210 20.71 -17.70 -13.32
N ILE A 211 19.42 -17.50 -13.63
CA ILE A 211 18.76 -18.22 -14.73
C ILE A 211 19.43 -17.86 -16.06
N LEU A 212 19.69 -16.57 -16.30
CA LEU A 212 20.36 -16.08 -17.50
C LEU A 212 21.79 -16.62 -17.67
N LYS A 213 22.53 -16.84 -16.58
CA LYS A 213 23.86 -17.48 -16.64
C LYS A 213 23.81 -18.98 -16.96
N SER A 214 22.67 -19.62 -16.74
CA SER A 214 22.47 -21.06 -16.93
C SER A 214 21.83 -21.41 -18.28
N LEU A 215 21.45 -20.39 -19.06
CA LEU A 215 20.94 -20.45 -20.43
C LEU A 215 22.08 -20.28 -21.44
#